data_AF-A0A087Y8W8-F1
#
_entry.id   AF-A0A087Y8W8-F1
#
_cell.length_a   1.000
_cell.length_b   1.000
_cell.length_c   1.000
_cell.angle_alpha   90.00
_cell.angle_beta   90.00
_cell.angle_gamma   90.00
#
_symmetry.space_group_name_H-M   'P 1'
#
loop_
_entity.id
_entity.type
_entity.pdbx_description
1 polymer ?
#
loop_
_entity_poly.entity_id
_entity_poly.type
_entity_poly.pdbx_seq_one_letter_code
_entity_poly.pdbx_strand_id
1 'polypeptide(L)'
;MQAKKRYLLVSVVAGLLFLIYLWGLQIGEFQQQPYHYPQIHQYHQQDYQYYYQRPARRWPELTEPLDPYLEGGEQEEDSPQLHHQHTSPHERRAIRDNIYKNKRCRMETCFDFSRCQSGFGVYIYPPQRGDEISETYQKILSSIRESRFHTADPSQACLFVLAVDTLDRDQLSAQYVQNVRARIHSLPTWNDGRNHLIFNLYSGTWPDYTEDLGFEVGQSMLAKASADVANFRPNFDISIPLFSKVHPLKGGSAGYLALSDASPSRKYQLVFKGKRYLTGIGSETRNALYHIHNGEDIILLTTCKHGKDWEKHKDSRCDRDNEDYSK
;
A
#
# COMPACT_ATOMS: atom_id res chain seq x y z
N MET A 1 48.27 -52.15 15.57
CA MET A 1 47.24 -51.63 16.50
C MET A 1 47.30 -50.10 16.77
N GLN A 2 48.29 -49.34 16.25
CA GLN A 2 48.41 -47.90 16.55
C GLN A 2 47.56 -46.96 15.67
N ALA A 3 47.19 -47.34 14.45
CA ALA A 3 46.40 -46.48 13.57
C ALA A 3 44.96 -46.26 14.07
N LYS A 4 44.29 -47.31 14.58
CA LYS A 4 42.91 -47.22 15.09
C LYS A 4 42.76 -46.27 16.29
N LYS A 5 43.80 -46.14 17.14
CA LYS A 5 43.79 -45.20 18.28
C LYS A 5 43.86 -43.73 17.85
N ARG A 6 44.52 -43.42 16.73
CA ARG A 6 44.65 -42.04 16.23
C ARG A 6 43.33 -41.52 15.64
N TYR A 7 42.61 -42.35 14.90
CA TYR A 7 41.30 -41.96 14.34
C TYR A 7 40.23 -41.78 15.43
N LEU A 8 40.27 -42.58 16.50
CA LEU A 8 39.35 -42.43 17.62
C LEU A 8 39.57 -41.09 18.33
N LEU A 9 40.83 -40.68 18.50
CA LEU A 9 41.19 -39.42 19.15
C LEU A 9 40.76 -38.21 18.30
N VAL A 10 40.96 -38.27 16.98
CA VAL A 10 40.49 -37.22 16.05
C VAL A 10 38.96 -37.12 16.04
N SER A 11 38.24 -38.24 16.07
CA SER A 11 36.78 -38.23 16.07
C SER A 11 36.18 -37.68 17.38
N VAL A 12 36.81 -37.96 18.52
CA VAL A 12 36.41 -37.39 19.82
C VAL A 12 36.65 -35.88 19.87
N VAL A 13 37.79 -35.41 19.35
CA VAL A 13 38.10 -33.97 19.29
C VAL A 13 37.14 -33.24 18.35
N ALA A 14 36.82 -33.82 17.18
CA ALA A 14 35.85 -33.25 16.25
C ALA A 14 34.44 -33.19 16.87
N GLY A 15 34.02 -34.23 17.61
CA GLY A 15 32.75 -34.24 18.33
C GLY A 15 32.67 -33.19 19.44
N LEU A 16 33.75 -32.99 20.20
CA LEU A 16 33.82 -31.95 21.23
C LEU A 16 33.76 -30.54 20.63
N LEU A 17 34.47 -30.28 19.52
CA LEU A 17 34.41 -28.99 18.83
C LEU A 17 33.01 -28.71 18.27
N PHE A 18 32.32 -29.73 17.76
CA PHE A 18 30.95 -29.60 17.27
C PHE A 18 29.96 -29.31 18.41
N LEU A 19 30.13 -29.93 19.57
CA LEU A 19 29.31 -29.65 20.76
C LEU A 19 29.56 -28.24 21.30
N ILE A 20 30.80 -27.75 21.31
CA ILE A 20 31.13 -26.37 21.70
C ILE A 20 30.51 -25.36 20.72
N TYR A 21 30.55 -25.65 19.41
CA TYR A 21 29.92 -24.82 18.39
C TYR A 21 28.39 -24.73 18.58
N LEU A 22 27.73 -25.86 18.83
CA LEU A 22 26.28 -25.89 19.10
C LEU A 22 25.92 -25.15 20.41
N TRP A 23 26.74 -25.27 21.45
CA TRP A 23 26.56 -24.50 22.69
C TRP A 23 26.76 -22.99 22.48
N GLY A 24 27.73 -22.59 21.64
CA GLY A 24 27.96 -21.19 21.29
C GLY A 24 26.78 -20.56 20.53
N LEU A 25 26.11 -21.32 19.67
CA LEU A 25 24.89 -20.85 18.98
C LEU A 25 23.71 -20.65 19.94
N GLN A 26 23.62 -21.46 21.00
CA GLN A 26 22.52 -21.40 21.97
C GLN A 26 22.66 -20.24 22.99
N ILE A 27 23.89 -19.73 23.19
CA ILE A 27 24.16 -18.57 24.06
C ILE A 27 23.96 -17.24 23.30
N GLY A 28 23.97 -17.26 21.96
CA GLY A 28 23.71 -16.09 21.11
C GLY A 28 22.26 -15.58 21.13
N GLU A 29 21.30 -16.37 21.62
CA GLU A 29 19.88 -15.98 21.71
C GLU A 29 19.45 -15.45 23.10
N PHE A 30 20.33 -15.42 24.10
CA PHE A 30 19.94 -15.06 25.48
C PHE A 30 20.41 -13.67 25.98
N GLN A 31 20.74 -12.76 25.06
CA GLN A 31 21.09 -11.38 25.41
C GLN A 31 20.04 -10.37 24.88
N GLN A 32 18.78 -10.57 25.26
CA GLN A 32 17.81 -9.46 25.31
C GLN A 32 17.92 -8.78 26.68
N GLN A 33 18.51 -7.59 26.70
CA GLN A 33 18.52 -6.73 27.89
C GLN A 33 17.09 -6.33 28.27
N PRO A 34 16.71 -6.33 29.57
CA PRO A 34 15.49 -5.68 30.03
C PRO A 34 15.69 -4.16 30.01
N TYR A 35 14.91 -3.45 29.20
CA TYR A 35 14.82 -1.99 29.26
C TYR A 35 14.11 -1.58 30.57
N HIS A 36 14.83 -0.88 31.42
CA HIS A 36 14.36 -0.30 32.68
C HIS A 36 13.51 0.94 32.39
N TYR A 37 12.22 0.91 32.74
CA TYR A 37 11.40 2.13 32.83
C TYR A 37 11.79 2.92 34.09
N PRO A 38 11.89 4.27 34.05
CA PRO A 38 11.96 5.07 35.27
C PRO A 38 10.58 5.12 35.93
N GLN A 39 10.53 4.89 37.25
CA GLN A 39 9.33 5.11 38.06
C GLN A 39 8.98 6.60 38.09
N ILE A 40 7.73 6.93 37.74
CA ILE A 40 7.21 8.29 37.82
C ILE A 40 6.72 8.54 39.25
N HIS A 41 7.23 9.62 39.85
CA HIS A 41 6.71 10.19 41.09
C HIS A 41 5.26 10.66 40.90
N GLN A 42 4.40 10.16 41.78
CA GLN A 42 2.99 10.47 41.90
C GLN A 42 2.83 11.91 42.43
N TYR A 43 2.61 12.87 41.53
CA TYR A 43 2.27 14.24 41.92
C TYR A 43 0.78 14.37 42.27
N HIS A 44 0.54 15.13 43.33
CA HIS A 44 -0.72 15.28 44.05
C HIS A 44 -1.83 15.95 43.22
N GLN A 45 -3.06 15.48 43.45
CA GLN A 45 -4.31 15.72 42.71
C GLN A 45 -4.97 17.11 42.89
N GLN A 46 -4.25 18.16 43.32
CA GLN A 46 -4.88 19.41 43.79
C GLN A 46 -4.93 20.59 42.80
N ASP A 47 -4.22 20.57 41.66
CA ASP A 47 -4.19 21.72 40.73
C ASP A 47 -5.22 21.68 39.59
N TYR A 48 -6.11 20.68 39.57
CA TYR A 48 -7.03 20.40 38.47
C TYR A 48 -8.18 21.42 38.27
N GLN A 49 -8.35 22.42 39.13
CA GLN A 49 -9.51 23.32 39.06
C GLN A 49 -9.28 24.67 38.36
N TYR A 50 -8.05 25.04 38.00
CA TYR A 50 -7.78 26.41 37.52
C TYR A 50 -7.69 26.59 35.98
N TYR A 51 -7.69 25.50 35.18
CA TYR A 51 -7.35 25.59 33.75
C TYR A 51 -8.51 25.51 32.74
N TYR A 52 -9.77 25.49 33.19
CA TYR A 52 -10.95 25.30 32.33
C TYR A 52 -11.42 26.52 31.51
N GLN A 53 -10.59 27.55 31.29
CA GLN A 53 -11.07 28.82 30.70
C GLN A 53 -10.30 29.37 29.48
N ARG A 54 -9.61 28.55 28.66
CA ARG A 54 -9.06 29.05 27.38
C ARG A 54 -9.71 28.39 26.15
N PRO A 55 -10.30 29.17 25.21
CA PRO A 55 -10.83 28.63 23.97
C PRO A 55 -9.72 28.19 23.00
N ALA A 56 -9.95 27.09 22.29
CA ALA A 56 -9.07 26.57 21.25
C ALA A 56 -9.00 27.53 20.03
N ARG A 57 -7.80 27.75 19.49
CA ARG A 57 -7.60 28.52 18.25
C ARG A 57 -8.14 27.73 17.04
N ARG A 58 -9.02 28.36 16.26
CA ARG A 58 -9.50 27.87 14.96
C ARG A 58 -8.39 27.99 13.92
N TRP A 59 -8.13 26.93 13.16
CA TRP A 59 -7.33 27.01 11.94
C TRP A 59 -8.05 27.90 10.92
N PRO A 60 -7.34 28.80 10.20
CA PRO A 60 -7.97 29.57 9.14
C PRO A 60 -8.38 28.64 8.00
N GLU A 61 -9.61 28.81 7.55
CA GLU A 61 -10.18 28.15 6.38
C GLU A 61 -9.45 28.68 5.14
N LEU A 62 -8.77 27.79 4.41
CA LEU A 62 -8.13 28.16 3.14
C LEU A 62 -9.25 28.42 2.12
N THR A 63 -9.53 29.70 1.86
CA THR A 63 -10.57 30.13 0.92
C THR A 63 -10.09 30.28 -0.52
N GLU A 64 -8.79 30.11 -0.77
CA GLU A 64 -8.21 30.24 -2.11
C GLU A 64 -7.63 28.91 -2.60
N PRO A 65 -7.90 28.51 -3.86
CA PRO A 65 -7.20 27.41 -4.51
C PRO A 65 -5.70 27.72 -4.54
N LEU A 66 -4.87 26.81 -4.05
CA LEU A 66 -3.42 26.92 -4.20
C LEU A 66 -3.08 26.70 -5.67
N ASP A 67 -2.44 27.70 -6.29
CA ASP A 67 -1.90 27.56 -7.65
C ASP A 67 -0.89 26.40 -7.68
N PRO A 68 -0.95 25.51 -8.69
CA PRO A 68 0.05 24.46 -8.86
C PRO A 68 1.44 25.07 -8.98
N TYR A 69 2.40 24.58 -8.20
CA TYR A 69 3.82 25.00 -8.26
C TYR A 69 4.51 24.67 -9.60
N LEU A 70 3.82 23.96 -10.51
CA LEU A 70 4.32 23.55 -11.82
C LEU A 70 3.79 24.50 -12.89
N GLU A 71 4.51 25.59 -13.10
CA GLU A 71 4.31 26.47 -14.24
C GLU A 71 4.82 25.75 -15.50
N GLY A 72 3.89 25.28 -16.35
CA GLY A 72 4.21 24.58 -17.59
C GLY A 72 3.93 23.09 -17.60
N GLY A 73 2.81 22.65 -17.00
CA GLY A 73 2.27 21.32 -17.30
C GLY A 73 2.10 21.16 -18.81
N GLU A 74 2.91 20.27 -19.39
CA GLU A 74 2.75 19.81 -20.76
C GLU A 74 1.27 19.47 -20.96
N GLN A 75 0.66 20.00 -22.02
CA GLN A 75 -0.65 19.54 -22.46
C GLN A 75 -0.51 18.05 -22.77
N GLU A 76 -0.91 17.19 -21.83
CA GLU A 76 -1.08 15.77 -22.09
C GLU A 76 -2.14 15.66 -23.19
N GLU A 77 -1.68 15.36 -24.41
CA GLU A 77 -2.56 15.00 -25.50
C GLU A 77 -3.43 13.83 -25.06
N ASP A 78 -4.72 14.14 -24.97
CA ASP A 78 -5.83 13.28 -24.60
C ASP A 78 -5.92 12.07 -25.54
N SER A 79 -5.24 10.97 -25.20
CA SER A 79 -5.65 9.58 -25.46
C SER A 79 -4.53 8.59 -25.12
N PRO A 80 -4.79 7.52 -24.34
CA PRO A 80 -3.88 6.39 -24.29
C PRO A 80 -3.79 5.78 -25.70
N GLN A 81 -2.65 5.93 -26.38
CA GLN A 81 -2.35 5.13 -27.55
C GLN A 81 -2.11 3.69 -27.11
N LEU A 82 -3.21 2.96 -26.95
CA LEU A 82 -3.23 1.54 -26.66
C LEU A 82 -2.61 0.81 -27.85
N HIS A 83 -1.32 0.47 -27.78
CA HIS A 83 -0.64 -0.37 -28.76
C HIS A 83 -1.16 -1.81 -28.68
N HIS A 84 -2.39 -2.01 -29.14
CA HIS A 84 -2.95 -3.34 -29.38
C HIS A 84 -2.79 -3.68 -30.86
N GLN A 85 -1.59 -4.13 -31.24
CA GLN A 85 -1.26 -4.56 -32.61
C GLN A 85 -2.10 -5.76 -33.09
N HIS A 86 -2.93 -6.38 -32.23
CA HIS A 86 -3.70 -7.59 -32.57
C HIS A 86 -5.21 -7.57 -32.29
N THR A 87 -5.83 -6.43 -31.94
CA THR A 87 -7.29 -6.36 -31.67
C THR A 87 -8.10 -5.93 -32.89
N SER A 88 -9.28 -6.53 -33.07
CA SER A 88 -10.18 -6.18 -34.17
C SER A 88 -10.77 -4.76 -34.00
N PRO A 89 -11.16 -4.06 -35.08
CA PRO A 89 -11.77 -2.72 -34.97
C PRO A 89 -13.03 -2.68 -34.07
N HIS A 90 -13.80 -3.77 -34.05
CA HIS A 90 -14.99 -3.90 -33.21
C HIS A 90 -14.62 -3.99 -31.72
N GLU A 91 -13.60 -4.79 -31.40
CA GLU A 91 -13.09 -4.95 -30.04
C GLU A 91 -12.46 -3.66 -29.51
N ARG A 92 -11.73 -2.92 -30.36
CA ARG A 92 -11.21 -1.59 -30.02
C ARG A 92 -12.32 -0.59 -29.67
N ARG A 93 -13.43 -0.59 -30.44
CA ARG A 93 -14.58 0.28 -30.15
C ARG A 93 -15.26 -0.10 -28.83
N ALA A 94 -15.47 -1.39 -28.58
CA ALA A 94 -16.04 -1.87 -27.33
C ALA A 94 -15.17 -1.50 -26.11
N ILE A 95 -13.85 -1.64 -26.20
CA ILE A 95 -12.90 -1.23 -25.16
C ILE A 95 -13.02 0.28 -24.90
N ARG A 96 -13.00 1.10 -25.95
CA ARG A 96 -13.11 2.57 -25.81
C ARG A 96 -14.42 2.99 -25.16
N ASP A 97 -15.53 2.41 -25.61
CA ASP A 97 -16.85 2.74 -25.09
C ASP A 97 -16.99 2.31 -23.62
N ASN A 98 -16.36 1.19 -23.23
CA ASN A 98 -16.28 0.75 -21.83
C ASN A 98 -15.40 1.65 -20.96
N ILE A 99 -14.24 2.10 -21.45
CA ILE A 99 -13.40 3.08 -20.74
C ILE A 99 -14.19 4.36 -20.49
N TYR A 100 -14.91 4.84 -21.50
CA TYR A 100 -15.74 6.04 -21.40
C TYR A 100 -16.90 5.87 -20.41
N LYS A 101 -17.57 4.70 -20.44
CA LYS A 101 -18.64 4.34 -19.51
C LYS A 101 -18.12 4.26 -18.06
N ASN A 102 -16.94 3.68 -17.86
CA ASN A 102 -16.28 3.58 -16.56
C ASN A 102 -15.99 4.96 -15.96
N LYS A 103 -15.38 5.89 -16.72
CA LYS A 103 -15.08 7.26 -16.25
C LYS A 103 -16.33 8.03 -15.77
N ARG A 104 -17.50 7.70 -16.33
CA ARG A 104 -18.80 8.30 -15.99
C ARG A 104 -19.52 7.62 -14.83
N CYS A 105 -19.01 6.52 -14.28
CA CYS A 105 -19.65 5.84 -13.16
C CYS A 105 -19.65 6.70 -11.90
N ARG A 106 -20.81 6.75 -11.27
CA ARG A 106 -21.09 7.38 -9.98
C ARG A 106 -21.97 6.43 -9.18
N MET A 107 -22.18 6.72 -7.89
CA MET A 107 -22.99 5.84 -7.05
C MET A 107 -24.41 5.71 -7.60
N GLU A 108 -25.01 6.80 -8.05
CA GLU A 108 -26.36 6.84 -8.61
C GLU A 108 -26.49 6.14 -9.97
N THR A 109 -25.40 5.99 -10.73
CA THR A 109 -25.46 5.39 -12.08
C THR A 109 -24.97 3.95 -12.14
N CYS A 110 -23.93 3.60 -11.37
CA CYS A 110 -23.21 2.33 -11.49
C CYS A 110 -23.30 1.45 -10.23
N PHE A 111 -23.89 1.95 -9.14
CA PHE A 111 -24.16 1.17 -7.93
C PHE A 111 -25.66 0.94 -7.77
N ASP A 112 -26.06 -0.27 -7.38
CA ASP A 112 -27.45 -0.61 -7.08
C ASP A 112 -27.69 -0.61 -5.57
N PHE A 113 -28.31 0.46 -5.09
CA PHE A 113 -28.68 0.64 -3.69
C PHE A 113 -29.79 -0.31 -3.20
N SER A 114 -30.59 -0.87 -4.11
CA SER A 114 -31.69 -1.77 -3.71
C SER A 114 -31.18 -3.02 -3.00
N ARG A 115 -29.97 -3.47 -3.37
CA ARG A 115 -29.28 -4.61 -2.74
C ARG A 115 -28.89 -4.38 -1.28
N CYS A 116 -28.90 -3.13 -0.84
CA CYS A 116 -28.42 -2.73 0.48
C CYS A 116 -29.56 -2.42 1.45
N GLN A 117 -30.82 -2.58 1.03
CA GLN A 117 -32.01 -2.24 1.83
C GLN A 117 -32.16 -3.13 3.08
N SER A 118 -31.81 -4.41 2.99
CA SER A 118 -31.82 -5.35 4.12
C SER A 118 -30.60 -5.25 5.03
N GLY A 119 -29.61 -4.43 4.64
CA GLY A 119 -28.35 -4.25 5.35
C GLY A 119 -27.14 -4.20 4.41
N PHE A 120 -25.96 -3.97 4.98
CA PHE A 120 -24.71 -3.87 4.22
C PHE A 120 -23.90 -5.17 4.32
N GLY A 121 -24.34 -6.20 3.60
CA GLY A 121 -23.62 -7.47 3.47
C GLY A 121 -22.49 -7.39 2.44
N VAL A 122 -21.32 -7.93 2.75
CA VAL A 122 -20.17 -8.06 1.85
C VAL A 122 -19.90 -9.53 1.58
N TYR A 123 -20.09 -9.94 0.33
CA TYR A 123 -19.81 -11.29 -0.11
C TYR A 123 -18.45 -11.36 -0.80
N ILE A 124 -17.65 -12.34 -0.43
CA ILE A 124 -16.37 -12.64 -1.07
C ILE A 124 -16.55 -13.89 -1.92
N TYR A 125 -16.21 -13.81 -3.20
CA TYR A 125 -16.24 -14.98 -4.05
C TYR A 125 -15.31 -16.09 -3.51
N PRO A 126 -15.67 -17.37 -3.68
CA PRO A 126 -14.75 -18.45 -3.40
C PRO A 126 -13.59 -18.44 -4.41
N PRO A 127 -12.36 -18.76 -3.99
CA PRO A 127 -11.24 -18.91 -4.92
C PRO A 127 -11.49 -20.06 -5.90
N GLN A 128 -11.12 -19.84 -7.16
CA GLN A 128 -11.16 -20.85 -8.22
C GLN A 128 -9.88 -21.70 -8.22
N ARG A 129 -9.90 -22.84 -8.92
CA ARG A 129 -8.70 -23.68 -9.04
C ARG A 129 -7.57 -22.92 -9.71
N GLY A 130 -6.38 -22.96 -9.11
CA GLY A 130 -5.20 -22.25 -9.62
C GLY A 130 -5.23 -20.75 -9.39
N ASP A 131 -6.05 -20.26 -8.45
CA ASP A 131 -5.87 -18.92 -7.89
C ASP A 131 -4.70 -18.95 -6.91
N GLU A 132 -3.69 -18.11 -7.16
CA GLU A 132 -2.64 -17.79 -6.19
C GLU A 132 -2.97 -16.44 -5.57
N ILE A 133 -3.10 -16.41 -4.24
CA ILE A 133 -3.47 -15.21 -3.48
C ILE A 133 -2.25 -14.76 -2.69
N SER A 134 -1.82 -13.51 -2.87
CA SER A 134 -0.71 -12.95 -2.11
C SER A 134 -1.07 -12.84 -0.62
N GLU A 135 -0.07 -12.90 0.25
CA GLU A 135 -0.26 -12.74 1.69
C GLU A 135 -1.00 -11.43 2.03
N THR A 136 -0.67 -10.34 1.32
CA THR A 136 -1.32 -9.04 1.50
C THR A 136 -2.80 -9.10 1.12
N TYR A 137 -3.16 -9.72 0.00
CA TYR A 137 -4.57 -9.84 -0.38
C TYR A 137 -5.33 -10.77 0.54
N GLN A 138 -4.69 -11.87 0.98
CA GLN A 138 -5.25 -12.76 1.99
C GLN A 138 -5.57 -12.01 3.30
N LYS A 139 -4.72 -11.07 3.73
CA LYS A 139 -4.99 -10.21 4.88
C LYS A 139 -6.23 -9.34 4.66
N ILE A 140 -6.36 -8.70 3.48
CA ILE A 140 -7.54 -7.89 3.12
C ILE A 140 -8.81 -8.76 3.19
N LEU A 141 -8.82 -9.91 2.52
CA LEU A 141 -9.97 -10.81 2.50
C LEU A 141 -10.30 -11.31 3.91
N SER A 142 -9.29 -11.63 4.74
CA SER A 142 -9.49 -12.08 6.12
C SER A 142 -10.10 -11.00 6.99
N SER A 143 -9.63 -9.75 6.86
CA SER A 143 -10.21 -8.61 7.57
C SER A 143 -11.69 -8.40 7.22
N ILE A 144 -12.08 -8.64 5.97
CA ILE A 144 -13.48 -8.57 5.56
C ILE A 144 -14.27 -9.72 6.18
N ARG A 145 -13.78 -10.97 6.07
CA ARG A 145 -14.45 -12.17 6.62
C ARG A 145 -14.69 -12.10 8.12
N GLU A 146 -13.74 -11.54 8.87
CA GLU A 146 -13.83 -11.38 10.32
C GLU A 146 -14.72 -10.19 10.74
N SER A 147 -15.12 -9.34 9.79
CA SER A 147 -15.99 -8.20 10.08
C SER A 147 -17.44 -8.62 10.21
N ARG A 148 -18.23 -7.81 10.94
CA ARG A 148 -19.69 -7.97 11.04
C ARG A 148 -20.45 -7.82 9.72
N PHE A 149 -19.79 -7.32 8.68
CA PHE A 149 -20.42 -7.06 7.38
C PHE A 149 -20.33 -8.27 6.45
N HIS A 150 -19.49 -9.26 6.75
CA HIS A 150 -19.35 -10.44 5.89
C HIS A 150 -20.63 -11.27 5.83
N THR A 151 -21.00 -11.72 4.63
CA THR A 151 -22.05 -12.71 4.40
C THR A 151 -21.53 -13.84 3.51
N ALA A 152 -21.92 -15.08 3.83
CA ALA A 152 -21.68 -16.25 2.99
C ALA A 152 -22.75 -16.44 1.90
N ASP A 153 -23.88 -15.73 2.00
CA ASP A 153 -24.97 -15.79 1.04
C ASP A 153 -24.89 -14.58 0.07
N PRO A 154 -24.65 -14.80 -1.24
CA PRO A 154 -24.61 -13.72 -2.22
C PRO A 154 -25.97 -13.02 -2.43
N SER A 155 -27.08 -13.62 -2.02
CA SER A 155 -28.41 -12.98 -2.09
C SER A 155 -28.55 -11.84 -1.08
N GLN A 156 -27.86 -11.94 0.07
CA GLN A 156 -27.85 -10.94 1.14
C GLN A 156 -26.74 -9.89 0.98
N ALA A 157 -25.98 -9.96 -0.11
CA ALA A 157 -24.84 -9.09 -0.34
C ALA A 157 -25.26 -7.77 -1.01
N CYS A 158 -24.89 -6.68 -0.36
CA CYS A 158 -24.88 -5.33 -0.93
C CYS A 158 -23.63 -5.11 -1.79
N LEU A 159 -22.48 -5.68 -1.38
CA LEU A 159 -21.18 -5.50 -2.03
C LEU A 159 -20.49 -6.84 -2.30
N PHE A 160 -19.78 -6.93 -3.43
CA PHE A 160 -19.05 -8.10 -3.87
C PHE A 160 -17.55 -7.82 -3.94
N VAL A 161 -16.75 -8.74 -3.42
CA VAL A 161 -15.28 -8.69 -3.48
C VAL A 161 -14.75 -9.93 -4.16
N LEU A 162 -13.84 -9.73 -5.12
CA LEU A 162 -13.25 -10.81 -5.92
C LEU A 162 -12.31 -11.67 -5.06
N ALA A 163 -12.28 -12.97 -5.33
CA ALA A 163 -11.23 -13.86 -4.80
C ALA A 163 -9.90 -13.67 -5.54
N VAL A 164 -9.97 -13.25 -6.81
CA VAL A 164 -8.83 -13.05 -7.70
C VAL A 164 -7.99 -11.88 -7.18
N ASP A 165 -6.70 -12.13 -6.96
CA ASP A 165 -5.76 -11.11 -6.52
C ASP A 165 -5.47 -10.12 -7.65
N THR A 166 -5.87 -8.87 -7.44
CA THR A 166 -5.71 -7.76 -8.38
C THR A 166 -4.84 -6.64 -7.80
N LEU A 167 -4.20 -6.89 -6.66
CA LEU A 167 -3.39 -5.90 -5.96
C LEU A 167 -2.21 -5.43 -6.80
N ASP A 168 -1.60 -6.34 -7.55
CA ASP A 168 -0.43 -6.06 -8.38
C ASP A 168 -0.72 -6.29 -9.86
N ARG A 169 -0.79 -5.18 -10.60
CA ARG A 169 -1.02 -5.16 -12.05
C ARG A 169 0.22 -4.75 -12.83
N ASP A 170 1.39 -4.78 -12.19
CA ASP A 170 2.68 -4.72 -12.88
C ASP A 170 2.96 -6.05 -13.58
N GLN A 171 3.05 -6.06 -14.92
CA GLN A 171 3.30 -7.27 -15.72
C GLN A 171 4.64 -7.95 -15.40
N LEU A 172 5.59 -7.21 -14.82
CA LEU A 172 6.89 -7.74 -14.40
C LEU A 172 6.87 -8.35 -13.00
N SER A 173 5.78 -8.17 -12.25
CA SER A 173 5.65 -8.70 -10.90
C SER A 173 5.41 -10.21 -10.92
N ALA A 174 6.07 -10.91 -10.00
CA ALA A 174 5.77 -12.31 -9.71
C ALA A 174 4.35 -12.51 -9.15
N GLN A 175 3.70 -11.43 -8.68
CA GLN A 175 2.32 -11.46 -8.15
C GLN A 175 1.28 -11.06 -9.22
N TYR A 176 1.71 -10.84 -10.47
CA TYR A 176 0.81 -10.50 -11.56
C TYR A 176 -0.07 -11.69 -11.94
N VAL A 177 -1.36 -11.59 -11.63
CA VAL A 177 -2.33 -12.61 -12.02
C VAL A 177 -2.70 -12.46 -13.50
N GLN A 178 -2.51 -13.52 -14.28
CA GLN A 178 -2.90 -13.59 -15.69
C GLN A 178 -4.38 -13.97 -15.84
N ASN A 179 -4.96 -13.68 -17.00
CA ASN A 179 -6.33 -14.08 -17.39
C ASN A 179 -7.44 -13.62 -16.41
N VAL A 180 -7.24 -12.49 -15.73
CA VAL A 180 -8.22 -11.92 -14.79
C VAL A 180 -9.58 -11.73 -15.44
N ARG A 181 -9.61 -11.22 -16.69
CA ARG A 181 -10.84 -11.05 -17.48
C ARG A 181 -11.67 -12.35 -17.52
N ALA A 182 -11.08 -13.45 -17.97
CA ALA A 182 -11.78 -14.73 -18.10
C ALA A 182 -12.30 -15.25 -16.74
N ARG A 183 -11.51 -15.08 -15.67
CA ARG A 183 -11.89 -15.48 -14.31
C ARG A 183 -13.05 -14.66 -13.75
N ILE A 184 -13.09 -13.36 -14.04
CA ILE A 184 -14.17 -12.46 -13.60
C ILE A 184 -15.46 -12.73 -14.37
N HIS A 185 -15.39 -12.87 -15.70
CA HIS A 185 -16.58 -13.12 -16.52
C HIS A 185 -17.23 -14.48 -16.26
N SER A 186 -16.52 -15.43 -15.65
CA SER A 186 -17.10 -16.71 -15.24
C SER A 186 -17.90 -16.63 -13.92
N LEU A 187 -17.84 -15.49 -13.20
CA LEU A 187 -18.54 -15.32 -11.94
C LEU A 187 -20.04 -15.11 -12.16
N PRO A 188 -20.92 -15.90 -11.50
CA PRO A 188 -22.36 -15.85 -11.74
C PRO A 188 -23.01 -14.49 -11.52
N THR A 189 -22.48 -13.69 -10.60
CA THR A 189 -23.07 -12.41 -10.17
C THR A 189 -22.26 -11.18 -10.58
N TRP A 190 -21.30 -11.32 -11.51
CA TRP A 190 -20.40 -10.21 -11.92
C TRP A 190 -21.14 -8.94 -12.35
N ASN A 191 -22.24 -9.08 -13.09
CA ASN A 191 -23.12 -7.97 -13.51
C ASN A 191 -22.37 -6.72 -14.03
N ASP A 192 -21.40 -6.93 -14.93
CA ASP A 192 -20.57 -5.87 -15.50
C ASP A 192 -19.88 -5.01 -14.41
N GLY A 193 -19.55 -5.59 -13.25
CA GLY A 193 -18.89 -4.92 -12.13
C GLY A 193 -19.83 -4.14 -11.19
N ARG A 194 -21.14 -4.07 -11.46
CA ARG A 194 -22.07 -3.36 -10.58
C ARG A 194 -22.06 -3.96 -9.17
N ASN A 195 -21.93 -3.10 -8.15
CA ASN A 195 -21.75 -3.48 -6.74
C ASN A 195 -20.49 -4.30 -6.44
N HIS A 196 -19.46 -4.26 -7.30
CA HIS A 196 -18.17 -4.90 -7.03
C HIS A 196 -17.14 -3.87 -6.55
N LEU A 197 -16.27 -4.31 -5.64
CA LEU A 197 -15.10 -3.58 -5.20
C LEU A 197 -13.84 -4.36 -5.59
N ILE A 198 -12.96 -3.70 -6.35
CA ILE A 198 -11.67 -4.23 -6.79
C ILE A 198 -10.57 -3.50 -6.04
N PHE A 199 -9.57 -4.23 -5.57
CA PHE A 199 -8.41 -3.65 -4.87
C PHE A 199 -7.21 -3.59 -5.79
N ASN A 200 -6.52 -2.44 -5.81
CA ASN A 200 -5.25 -2.29 -6.52
C ASN A 200 -4.27 -1.46 -5.69
N LEU A 201 -3.08 -2.01 -5.43
CA LEU A 201 -2.02 -1.32 -4.69
C LEU A 201 -0.85 -0.90 -5.60
N TYR A 202 -0.59 -1.68 -6.64
CA TYR A 202 0.53 -1.48 -7.56
C TYR A 202 -0.01 -1.43 -8.99
N SER A 203 0.15 -0.28 -9.65
CA SER A 203 -0.30 0.00 -11.02
C SER A 203 0.86 0.02 -12.02
N GLY A 204 1.93 -0.74 -11.76
CA GLY A 204 3.12 -0.79 -12.60
C GLY A 204 4.39 -0.29 -11.91
N THR A 205 5.52 -0.55 -12.56
CA THR A 205 6.84 -0.07 -12.19
C THR A 205 7.41 0.75 -13.34
N TRP A 206 8.20 1.79 -13.03
CA TRP A 206 8.89 2.59 -14.03
C TRP A 206 9.61 1.71 -15.08
N PRO A 207 9.57 2.06 -16.39
CA PRO A 207 8.88 3.22 -16.97
C PRO A 207 7.38 3.00 -17.22
N ASP A 208 6.88 1.78 -17.03
CA ASP A 208 5.57 1.31 -17.45
C ASP A 208 4.49 1.47 -16.36
N TYR A 209 4.40 2.66 -15.75
CA TYR A 209 3.25 2.98 -14.91
C TYR A 209 2.00 3.07 -15.78
N THR A 210 0.95 2.32 -15.44
CA THR A 210 -0.30 2.32 -16.20
C THR A 210 -1.52 2.34 -15.30
N GLU A 211 -2.47 3.21 -15.63
CA GLU A 211 -3.78 3.24 -14.97
C GLU A 211 -4.69 2.09 -15.44
N ASP A 212 -4.32 1.42 -16.53
CA ASP A 212 -5.01 0.23 -17.02
C ASP A 212 -4.63 -1.00 -16.19
N LEU A 213 -5.62 -1.60 -15.52
CA LEU A 213 -5.43 -2.85 -14.77
C LEU A 213 -5.24 -4.07 -15.69
N GLY A 214 -5.32 -3.91 -17.02
CA GLY A 214 -5.17 -4.97 -18.01
C GLY A 214 -6.41 -5.87 -18.12
N PHE A 215 -7.56 -5.38 -17.66
CA PHE A 215 -8.86 -6.02 -17.83
C PHE A 215 -10.00 -5.01 -17.65
N GLU A 216 -11.19 -5.35 -18.17
CA GLU A 216 -12.38 -4.51 -18.04
C GLU A 216 -12.94 -4.56 -16.62
N VAL A 217 -12.79 -3.47 -15.87
CA VAL A 217 -13.38 -3.31 -14.53
C VAL A 217 -14.89 -3.03 -14.56
N GLY A 218 -15.43 -2.65 -15.71
CA GLY A 218 -16.84 -2.32 -15.91
C GLY A 218 -17.31 -1.19 -14.99
N GLN A 219 -18.36 -1.46 -14.23
CA GLN A 219 -19.05 -0.58 -13.29
C GLN A 219 -18.55 -0.77 -11.84
N SER A 220 -17.44 -1.47 -11.64
CA SER A 220 -16.88 -1.71 -10.31
C SER A 220 -16.31 -0.43 -9.70
N MET A 221 -16.38 -0.35 -8.38
CA MET A 221 -15.61 0.62 -7.58
C MET A 221 -14.17 0.13 -7.44
N LEU A 222 -13.23 1.06 -7.38
CA LEU A 222 -11.81 0.78 -7.18
C LEU A 222 -11.36 1.28 -5.80
N ALA A 223 -10.84 0.36 -4.98
CA ALA A 223 -10.03 0.69 -3.81
C ALA A 223 -8.56 0.71 -4.25
N LYS A 224 -8.04 1.91 -4.54
CA LYS A 224 -6.75 2.07 -5.21
C LYS A 224 -5.77 2.87 -4.35
N ALA A 225 -4.53 2.38 -4.26
CA ALA A 225 -3.40 3.18 -3.78
C ALA A 225 -2.80 4.00 -4.91
N SER A 226 -2.28 5.19 -4.57
CA SER A 226 -1.75 6.13 -5.56
C SER A 226 -2.77 6.46 -6.65
N ALA A 227 -4.04 6.64 -6.27
CA ALA A 227 -5.10 6.99 -7.21
C ALA A 227 -4.77 8.33 -7.88
N ASP A 228 -4.72 8.32 -9.21
CA ASP A 228 -4.54 9.52 -10.02
C ASP A 228 -5.79 10.40 -9.98
N VAL A 229 -5.59 11.72 -9.82
CA VAL A 229 -6.68 12.70 -9.71
C VAL A 229 -7.52 12.75 -10.99
N ALA A 230 -6.93 12.50 -12.16
CA ALA A 230 -7.68 12.56 -13.43
C ALA A 230 -8.60 11.35 -13.63
N ASN A 231 -8.30 10.19 -13.03
CA ASN A 231 -9.06 8.95 -13.19
C ASN A 231 -9.88 8.55 -11.96
N PHE A 232 -9.56 9.09 -10.77
CA PHE A 232 -10.30 8.83 -9.55
C PHE A 232 -11.74 9.37 -9.64
N ARG A 233 -12.74 8.52 -9.37
CA ARG A 233 -14.16 8.93 -9.39
C ARG A 233 -14.61 9.33 -7.98
N PRO A 234 -14.79 10.63 -7.68
CA PRO A 234 -15.14 11.07 -6.34
C PRO A 234 -16.46 10.48 -5.88
N ASN A 235 -16.54 10.12 -4.59
CA ASN A 235 -17.68 9.46 -3.95
C ASN A 235 -18.04 8.08 -4.51
N PHE A 236 -17.22 7.49 -5.39
CA PHE A 236 -17.43 6.17 -5.97
C PHE A 236 -16.22 5.26 -5.76
N ASP A 237 -15.02 5.77 -6.04
CA ASP A 237 -13.76 5.09 -5.75
C ASP A 237 -13.27 5.41 -4.34
N ILE A 238 -12.37 4.56 -3.84
CA ILE A 238 -11.80 4.63 -2.50
C ILE A 238 -10.28 4.77 -2.62
N SER A 239 -9.75 5.91 -2.20
CA SER A 239 -8.31 6.08 -2.07
C SER A 239 -7.84 5.40 -0.78
N ILE A 240 -6.93 4.43 -0.92
CA ILE A 240 -6.37 3.69 0.21
C ILE A 240 -4.85 3.90 0.27
N PRO A 241 -4.23 3.83 1.46
CA PRO A 241 -2.78 3.92 1.56
C PRO A 241 -2.12 2.68 0.95
N LEU A 242 -0.88 2.86 0.49
CA LEU A 242 -0.06 1.74 0.05
C LEU A 242 0.43 0.94 1.28
N PHE A 243 -0.04 -0.30 1.41
CA PHE A 243 0.37 -1.19 2.49
C PHE A 243 1.67 -1.93 2.15
N SER A 244 2.62 -1.91 3.07
CA SER A 244 3.81 -2.77 3.00
C SER A 244 3.40 -4.25 3.14
N LYS A 245 4.16 -5.15 2.50
CA LYS A 245 3.91 -6.61 2.60
C LYS A 245 3.95 -7.12 4.04
N VAL A 246 4.79 -6.52 4.89
CA VAL A 246 4.90 -6.85 6.32
C VAL A 246 3.87 -6.14 7.20
N HIS A 247 2.91 -5.42 6.62
CA HIS A 247 1.87 -4.77 7.41
C HIS A 247 1.05 -5.84 8.17
N PRO A 248 0.87 -5.69 9.50
CA PRO A 248 0.14 -6.67 10.30
C PRO A 248 -1.36 -6.63 9.96
N LEU A 249 -2.02 -7.80 10.05
CA LEU A 249 -3.46 -7.93 9.79
C LEU A 249 -4.30 -7.12 10.80
N LYS A 250 -3.89 -7.13 12.07
CA LYS A 250 -4.54 -6.40 13.14
C LYS A 250 -3.56 -5.39 13.71
N GLY A 251 -4.07 -4.26 14.17
CA GLY A 251 -3.28 -3.32 14.96
C GLY A 251 -2.67 -4.03 16.17
N GLY A 252 -1.52 -3.52 16.63
CA GLY A 252 -0.91 -3.95 17.88
C GLY A 252 -1.71 -3.44 19.09
N SER A 253 -1.07 -3.33 20.25
CA SER A 253 -1.62 -2.63 21.41
C SER A 253 -2.20 -1.28 20.98
N ALA A 254 -3.36 -0.92 21.54
CA ALA A 254 -3.98 0.38 21.32
C ALA A 254 -2.91 1.46 21.38
N GLY A 255 -2.83 2.31 20.34
CA GLY A 255 -1.89 3.43 20.35
C GLY A 255 -2.14 4.30 21.58
N TYR A 256 -1.12 5.02 22.04
CA TYR A 256 -1.21 5.91 23.21
C TYR A 256 -2.21 7.07 23.06
N LEU A 257 -2.92 7.16 21.93
CA LEU A 257 -4.01 8.10 21.69
C LEU A 257 -5.28 7.60 22.40
N ALA A 258 -5.29 7.68 23.73
CA ALA A 258 -6.52 7.85 24.46
C ALA A 258 -7.08 9.22 24.06
N LEU A 259 -8.29 9.26 23.48
CA LEU A 259 -9.08 10.44 23.11
C LEU A 259 -8.60 11.73 23.78
N SER A 260 -7.67 12.40 23.13
CA SER A 260 -7.14 13.70 23.50
C SER A 260 -7.38 14.56 22.28
N ASP A 261 -8.37 15.44 22.36
CA ASP A 261 -8.59 16.51 21.36
C ASP A 261 -7.39 17.47 21.26
N ALA A 262 -6.41 17.37 22.17
CA ALA A 262 -5.10 17.95 21.95
C ALA A 262 -4.33 17.07 20.96
N SER A 263 -4.04 17.64 19.79
CA SER A 263 -3.11 17.05 18.83
C SER A 263 -1.86 16.62 19.61
N PRO A 264 -1.48 15.32 19.57
CA PRO A 264 -0.26 14.88 20.22
C PRO A 264 0.88 15.81 19.78
N SER A 265 1.74 16.23 20.72
CA SER A 265 2.94 17.00 20.39
C SER A 265 3.87 16.11 19.57
N ARG A 266 3.64 16.04 18.26
CA ARG A 266 4.46 15.26 17.34
C ARG A 266 5.74 16.06 17.12
N LYS A 267 6.89 15.46 17.47
CA LYS A 267 8.21 16.03 17.16
C LYS A 267 8.36 16.29 15.66
N TYR A 268 7.80 15.41 14.84
CA TYR A 268 7.84 15.51 13.38
C TYR A 268 6.47 15.87 12.84
N GLN A 269 6.39 16.97 12.10
CA GLN A 269 5.21 17.40 11.36
C GLN A 269 5.05 16.61 10.06
N LEU A 270 6.16 16.33 9.36
CA LEU A 270 6.18 15.54 8.13
C LEU A 270 7.43 14.66 8.09
N VAL A 271 7.24 13.38 7.76
CA VAL A 271 8.34 12.45 7.48
C VAL A 271 8.07 11.73 6.18
N PHE A 272 9.06 11.74 5.29
CA PHE A 272 9.05 10.96 4.06
C PHE A 272 10.33 10.15 3.96
N LYS A 273 10.21 8.86 3.66
CA LYS A 273 11.33 7.99 3.30
C LYS A 273 11.01 7.31 1.96
N GLY A 274 11.73 7.66 0.88
CA GLY A 274 11.41 7.15 -0.46
C GLY A 274 12.50 7.28 -1.51
N LYS A 275 12.14 7.00 -2.77
CA LYS A 275 13.08 7.08 -3.91
C LYS A 275 12.99 8.44 -4.62
N ARG A 276 14.13 9.07 -4.85
CA ARG A 276 14.30 10.25 -5.70
C ARG A 276 14.80 9.81 -7.07
N TYR A 277 14.04 10.11 -8.12
CA TYR A 277 14.44 9.79 -9.48
C TYR A 277 15.35 10.88 -10.00
N LEU A 278 16.53 10.50 -10.50
CA LEU A 278 17.50 11.43 -11.07
C LEU A 278 17.13 11.87 -12.49
N THR A 279 16.31 11.06 -13.17
CA THR A 279 15.83 11.30 -14.53
C THR A 279 14.41 10.74 -14.70
N GLY A 280 13.73 11.14 -15.77
CA GLY A 280 12.38 10.67 -16.12
C GLY A 280 11.25 11.49 -15.48
N ILE A 281 10.00 11.12 -15.81
CA ILE A 281 8.79 11.82 -15.35
C ILE A 281 8.73 11.82 -13.81
N GLY A 282 8.46 13.01 -13.25
CA GLY A 282 8.39 13.22 -11.80
C GLY A 282 9.75 13.34 -11.09
N SER A 283 10.88 13.28 -11.82
CA SER A 283 12.21 13.53 -11.26
C SER A 283 12.33 14.95 -10.69
N GLU A 284 11.86 15.96 -11.42
CA GLU A 284 11.86 17.36 -10.97
C GLU A 284 11.07 17.55 -9.67
N THR A 285 9.81 17.10 -9.62
CA THR A 285 8.97 17.19 -8.42
C THR A 285 9.63 16.51 -7.22
N ARG A 286 10.17 15.30 -7.39
CA ARG A 286 10.84 14.56 -6.32
C ARG A 286 12.16 15.20 -5.91
N ASN A 287 12.83 15.87 -6.84
CA ASN A 287 14.05 16.62 -6.54
C ASN A 287 13.75 17.88 -5.74
N ALA A 288 12.63 18.54 -6.04
CA ALA A 288 12.15 19.74 -5.37
C ALA A 288 11.73 19.47 -3.92
N LEU A 289 11.23 18.27 -3.61
CA LEU A 289 10.83 17.90 -2.25
C LEU A 289 11.95 18.18 -1.23
N TYR A 290 13.21 17.93 -1.56
CA TYR A 290 14.32 18.19 -0.62
C TYR A 290 14.34 19.63 -0.07
N HIS A 291 13.83 20.62 -0.79
CA HIS A 291 13.82 22.02 -0.32
C HIS A 291 12.92 22.26 0.90
N ILE A 292 11.95 21.38 1.17
CA ILE A 292 11.13 21.49 2.40
C ILE A 292 11.78 20.77 3.59
N HIS A 293 12.89 20.04 3.39
CA HIS A 293 13.60 19.39 4.48
C HIS A 293 14.31 20.42 5.36
N ASN A 294 13.92 20.51 6.63
CA ASN A 294 14.53 21.44 7.58
C ASN A 294 15.40 20.76 8.65
N GLY A 295 15.44 19.43 8.70
CA GLY A 295 16.23 18.67 9.67
C GLY A 295 15.68 18.69 11.11
N GLU A 296 14.53 19.34 11.35
CA GLU A 296 13.93 19.51 12.68
C GLU A 296 12.64 18.70 12.80
N ASP A 297 11.58 19.13 12.11
CA ASP A 297 10.24 18.54 12.14
C ASP A 297 9.70 18.15 10.75
N ILE A 298 10.37 18.57 9.68
CA ILE A 298 10.14 18.13 8.30
C ILE A 298 11.36 17.33 7.81
N ILE A 299 11.24 15.99 7.87
CA ILE A 299 12.34 15.06 7.55
C ILE A 299 12.07 14.36 6.22
N LEU A 300 12.96 14.56 5.24
CA LEU A 300 12.89 13.89 3.95
C LEU A 300 14.16 13.06 3.72
N LEU A 301 14.02 11.74 3.83
CA LEU A 301 15.09 10.79 3.59
C LEU A 301 14.88 10.17 2.22
N THR A 302 15.77 10.44 1.26
CA THR A 302 15.60 9.92 -0.11
C THR A 302 16.79 9.10 -0.56
N THR A 303 16.55 8.04 -1.35
CA THR A 303 17.61 7.35 -2.08
C THR A 303 17.51 7.65 -3.57
N CYS A 304 18.64 7.94 -4.20
CA CYS A 304 18.76 8.08 -5.65
C CYS A 304 18.99 6.74 -6.36
N LYS A 305 19.11 5.63 -5.62
CA LYS A 305 19.31 4.28 -6.19
C LYS A 305 18.01 3.79 -6.83
N HIS A 306 17.86 4.06 -8.12
CA HIS A 306 16.69 3.67 -8.89
C HIS A 306 17.04 3.24 -10.32
N GLY A 307 16.60 2.03 -10.71
CA GLY A 307 16.95 1.45 -12.01
C GLY A 307 18.41 1.01 -12.08
N LYS A 308 18.87 0.62 -13.27
CA LYS A 308 20.25 0.16 -13.50
C LYS A 308 21.24 1.30 -13.78
N ASP A 309 20.74 2.44 -14.24
CA ASP A 309 21.55 3.55 -14.72
C ASP A 309 21.66 4.73 -13.74
N TRP A 310 21.21 4.60 -12.50
CA TRP A 310 21.26 5.69 -11.51
C TRP A 310 22.68 6.24 -11.30
N GLU A 311 23.70 5.37 -11.38
CA GLU A 311 25.10 5.77 -11.24
C GLU A 311 25.54 6.73 -12.36
N LYS A 312 25.00 6.57 -13.56
CA LYS A 312 25.31 7.43 -14.72
C LYS A 312 24.71 8.83 -14.57
N HIS A 313 23.59 8.93 -13.86
CA HIS A 313 22.86 10.19 -13.65
C HIS A 313 23.10 10.79 -12.27
N LYS A 314 24.06 10.23 -11.52
CA LYS A 314 24.38 10.62 -10.15
C LYS A 314 24.74 12.10 -10.07
N ASP A 315 23.95 12.85 -9.29
CA ASP A 315 24.24 14.24 -8.97
C ASP A 315 25.09 14.37 -7.69
N SER A 316 25.45 15.60 -7.35
CA SER A 316 26.27 15.91 -6.18
C SER A 316 25.61 15.60 -4.84
N ARG A 317 24.27 15.46 -4.78
CA ARG A 317 23.53 15.20 -3.54
C ARG A 317 23.33 13.71 -3.25
N CYS A 318 23.34 12.88 -4.30
CA CYS A 318 23.01 11.46 -4.26
C CYS A 318 23.79 10.63 -3.22
N ASP A 319 25.07 10.92 -2.97
CA ASP A 319 25.84 10.21 -1.92
C ASP A 319 25.32 10.50 -0.52
N ARG A 320 25.13 11.79 -0.20
CA ARG A 320 24.60 12.22 1.10
C ARG A 320 23.16 11.73 1.29
N ASP A 321 22.33 11.85 0.26
CA ASP A 321 20.96 11.33 0.25
C ASP A 321 20.94 9.84 0.62
N ASN A 322 21.81 9.02 0.00
CA ASN A 322 21.90 7.59 0.27
C ASN A 322 22.42 7.25 1.68
N GLU A 323 23.37 8.03 2.19
CA GLU A 323 23.88 7.87 3.56
C GLU A 323 22.76 8.13 4.57
N ASP A 324 22.06 9.26 4.43
CA ASP A 324 20.96 9.65 5.32
C ASP A 324 19.75 8.72 5.19
N TYR A 325 19.50 8.17 4.00
CA TYR A 325 18.47 7.16 3.79
C TYR A 325 18.78 5.81 4.46
N SER A 326 20.07 5.48 4.63
CA SER A 326 20.50 4.20 5.20
C SER A 326 20.53 4.21 6.73
N LYS A 327 20.51 5.40 7.33
CA LYS A 327 20.22 5.62 8.75
C LYS A 327 18.74 5.26 9.03
#